data_AF-A0A087TZ58-F1
#
_entry.id   AF-A0A087TZ58-F1
#
_cell.length_a   1.000
_cell.length_b   1.000
_cell.length_c   1.000
_cell.angle_alpha   90.00
_cell.angle_beta   90.00
_cell.angle_gamma   90.00
#
_symmetry.space_group_name_H-M   'P 1'
#
loop_
_entity.id
_entity.type
_entity.pdbx_description
1 polymer ?
#
loop_
_entity_poly.entity_id
_entity_poly.type
_entity_poly.pdbx_seq_one_letter_code
_entity_poly.pdbx_strand_id
1 'polypeptide(L)'
;MISSIYLSYKETVALVPVNNMNADYLCCLTRKDLHILDKAGFSVVSMISDNNRINRNMFQKLGHEQMSTHVNNPANNKTKKIILFDSVHLLKSIRNNWINQLDAQIYFFVLISIIHQNV
;
A
#
# COMPACT_ATOMS: atom_id res chain seq x y z
N MET A 1 7.27 4.74 -7.53
CA MET A 1 8.11 3.73 -8.22
C MET A 1 7.24 2.55 -8.62
N ILE A 2 7.52 1.91 -9.75
CA ILE A 2 6.92 0.64 -10.15
C ILE A 2 7.98 -0.45 -10.16
N SER A 3 7.57 -1.67 -9.87
CA SER A 3 8.39 -2.87 -9.97
C SER A 3 7.59 -3.94 -10.68
N SER A 4 8.20 -4.63 -11.63
CA SER A 4 7.60 -5.82 -12.22
C SER A 4 7.56 -6.95 -11.18
N ILE A 5 6.54 -7.80 -11.29
CA ILE A 5 6.37 -9.01 -10.48
C ILE A 5 7.17 -10.17 -11.09
N TYR A 6 7.28 -10.20 -12.42
CA TYR A 6 7.91 -11.30 -13.16
C TYR A 6 9.33 -11.01 -13.63
N LEU A 7 9.66 -9.73 -13.81
CA LEU A 7 10.94 -9.28 -14.37
C LEU A 7 11.71 -8.46 -13.34
N SER A 8 13.02 -8.30 -13.54
CA SER A 8 13.88 -7.40 -12.76
C SER A 8 13.65 -5.90 -13.04
N TYR A 9 12.59 -5.55 -13.79
CA TYR A 9 12.29 -4.18 -14.18
C TYR A 9 11.79 -3.34 -13.01
N LYS A 10 12.42 -2.18 -12.80
CA LYS A 10 12.04 -1.17 -11.80
C LYS A 10 12.23 0.21 -12.41
N GLU A 11 11.26 1.10 -12.18
CA GLU A 11 11.30 2.45 -12.75
C GLU A 11 10.61 3.47 -11.84
N THR A 12 11.10 4.71 -11.87
CA THR A 12 10.49 5.83 -11.15
C THR A 12 9.48 6.54 -12.04
N VAL A 13 8.20 6.43 -11.69
CA VAL A 13 7.08 7.04 -12.45
C VAL A 13 6.98 8.54 -12.20
N ALA A 14 7.17 8.98 -10.95
CA ALA A 14 7.01 10.36 -10.55
C ALA A 14 7.98 10.70 -9.41
N LEU A 15 8.56 11.90 -9.50
CA LEU A 15 9.27 12.57 -8.42
C LEU A 15 8.54 13.89 -8.17
N VAL A 16 7.95 14.03 -6.99
CA VAL A 16 7.17 15.21 -6.63
C VAL A 16 7.83 15.87 -5.42
N PRO A 17 8.26 17.14 -5.51
CA PRO A 17 8.75 17.86 -4.35
C PRO A 17 7.58 18.13 -3.41
N VAL A 18 7.75 17.81 -2.12
CA VAL A 18 6.68 17.95 -1.13
C VAL A 18 7.17 18.77 0.04
N ASN A 19 6.49 19.88 0.32
CA ASN A 19 6.72 20.70 1.51
C ASN A 19 5.73 20.32 2.64
N ASN A 20 4.45 20.14 2.30
CA ASN A 20 3.41 19.68 3.24
C ASN A 20 2.51 18.64 2.56
N MET A 21 2.73 17.36 2.87
CA MET A 21 1.91 16.27 2.34
C MET A 21 0.59 16.18 3.10
N ASN A 22 -0.52 16.05 2.39
CA ASN A 22 -1.79 15.62 2.96
C ASN A 22 -2.38 14.46 2.16
N ALA A 23 -3.38 13.79 2.74
CA ALA A 23 -3.94 12.58 2.16
C ALA A 23 -4.69 12.83 0.85
N ASP A 24 -5.34 13.98 0.70
CA ASP A 24 -6.09 14.36 -0.50
C ASP A 24 -5.17 14.59 -1.69
N TYR A 25 -4.10 15.36 -1.47
CA TYR A 25 -3.10 15.66 -2.47
C TYR A 25 -2.38 14.38 -2.91
N LEU A 26 -1.99 13.53 -1.95
CA LEU A 26 -1.37 12.24 -2.27
C LEU A 26 -2.33 11.33 -3.05
N CYS A 27 -3.61 11.27 -2.67
CA CYS A 27 -4.63 10.51 -3.40
C CYS A 27 -4.78 11.00 -4.85
N CYS A 28 -4.78 12.32 -5.06
CA CYS A 28 -4.84 12.92 -6.39
C CYS A 28 -3.62 12.52 -7.24
N LEU A 29 -2.41 12.59 -6.67
CA LEU A 29 -1.18 12.17 -7.34
C LEU A 29 -1.23 10.67 -7.69
N THR A 30 -1.60 9.81 -6.74
CA THR A 30 -1.71 8.36 -6.97
C THR A 30 -2.71 8.04 -8.08
N ARG A 31 -3.87 8.69 -8.12
CA ARG A 31 -4.86 8.51 -9.21
C ARG A 31 -4.30 8.93 -10.57
N LYS A 32 -3.57 10.04 -10.62
CA LYS A 32 -2.91 10.53 -11.85
C LYS A 32 -1.87 9.52 -12.34
N ASP A 33 -1.02 9.02 -11.45
CA ASP A 33 0.01 8.04 -11.79
C ASP A 33 -0.60 6.73 -12.28
N LEU A 34 -1.64 6.23 -11.62
CA LEU A 34 -2.36 5.04 -12.06
C LEU A 34 -2.95 5.20 -13.46
N HIS A 35 -3.49 6.37 -13.79
CA HIS A 35 -4.03 6.65 -15.11
C HIS A 35 -2.93 6.77 -16.19
N ILE A 36 -1.76 7.34 -15.86
CA ILE A 36 -0.60 7.36 -16.78
C ILE A 36 -0.11 5.95 -17.06
N LEU A 37 0.00 5.11 -16.03
CA LEU A 37 0.43 3.72 -16.16
C LEU A 37 -0.55 2.88 -16.99
N ASP A 38 -1.85 3.06 -16.78
CA ASP A 38 -2.91 2.39 -17.56
C ASP A 38 -2.81 2.78 -19.04
N LYS A 39 -2.63 4.08 -19.35
CA LYS A 39 -2.41 4.57 -20.72
C LYS A 39 -1.13 4.05 -21.36
N ALA A 40 -0.08 3.82 -20.57
CA ALA A 40 1.18 3.25 -21.04
C ALA A 40 1.12 1.71 -21.22
N GLY A 41 -0.01 1.07 -20.92
CA GLY A 41 -0.21 -0.37 -21.07
C GLY A 41 0.26 -1.21 -19.88
N PHE A 42 0.60 -0.59 -18.74
CA PHE A 42 0.97 -1.32 -17.53
C PHE A 42 -0.26 -1.80 -16.77
N SER A 43 -0.28 -3.08 -16.40
CA SER A 43 -1.28 -3.64 -15.49
C SER A 43 -0.78 -3.56 -14.05
N VAL A 44 -1.18 -2.50 -13.33
CA VAL A 44 -0.85 -2.35 -11.90
C VAL A 44 -1.76 -3.23 -11.06
N VAL A 45 -1.18 -4.27 -10.45
CA VAL A 45 -1.87 -5.28 -9.63
C VAL A 45 -1.98 -4.87 -8.16
N SER A 46 -0.95 -4.24 -7.60
CA SER A 46 -0.91 -3.84 -6.20
C SER A 46 -0.22 -2.49 -5.97
N MET A 47 -0.53 -1.88 -4.84
CA MET A 47 0.12 -0.67 -4.34
C MET A 47 0.66 -0.94 -2.94
N ILE A 48 1.92 -0.58 -2.70
CA ILE A 48 2.62 -0.80 -1.44
C ILE A 48 3.00 0.55 -0.85
N SER A 49 2.74 0.75 0.44
CA SER A 49 3.11 1.97 1.16
C SER A 49 3.57 1.66 2.58
N ASP A 50 4.22 2.62 3.24
CA ASP A 50 4.42 2.58 4.69
C ASP A 50 3.07 2.68 5.45
N ASN A 51 3.09 2.36 6.75
CA ASN A 51 1.92 2.45 7.64
C ASN A 51 1.80 3.80 8.38
N ASN A 52 2.15 4.91 7.72
CA ASN A 52 1.96 6.23 8.30
C ASN A 52 0.49 6.70 8.15
N ARG A 53 0.09 7.69 8.96
CA ARG A 53 -1.31 8.19 9.00
C ARG A 53 -1.77 8.75 7.65
N ILE A 54 -0.91 9.48 6.93
CA ILE A 54 -1.26 10.11 5.66
C ILE A 54 -1.54 9.05 4.59
N ASN A 55 -0.69 8.03 4.52
CA ASN A 55 -0.81 6.92 3.57
C ASN A 55 -2.04 6.05 3.84
N ARG A 56 -2.34 5.77 5.11
CA ARG A 56 -3.59 5.11 5.48
C ARG A 56 -4.82 5.91 5.03
N ASN A 57 -4.84 7.20 5.33
CA ASN A 57 -5.95 8.08 4.96
C ASN A 57 -6.10 8.19 3.43
N MET A 58 -4.98 8.21 2.70
CA MET A 58 -4.98 8.20 1.24
C MET A 58 -5.59 6.91 0.69
N PHE A 59 -5.27 5.75 1.25
CA PHE A 59 -5.87 4.47 0.86
C PHE A 59 -7.37 4.40 1.17
N GLN A 60 -7.81 4.92 2.32
CA GLN A 60 -9.24 5.06 2.62
C GLN A 60 -9.96 5.92 1.57
N LYS A 61 -9.36 7.04 1.18
CA LYS A 61 -9.90 7.94 0.14
C LYS A 61 -9.86 7.33 -1.27
N LEU A 62 -8.94 6.41 -1.54
CA LEU A 62 -8.94 5.62 -2.78
C LEU A 62 -10.09 4.60 -2.81
N GLY A 63 -10.44 4.02 -1.65
CA GLY A 63 -11.36 2.89 -1.51
C GLY A 63 -12.78 3.18 -1.02
N HIS A 64 -13.33 4.36 -1.30
CA HIS A 64 -14.67 4.79 -0.85
C HIS A 64 -14.80 5.01 0.67
N GLU A 65 -13.86 5.75 1.26
CA GLU A 65 -13.91 6.27 2.64
C GLU A 65 -13.81 5.25 3.77
N GLN A 66 -13.74 3.96 3.46
CA GLN A 66 -13.39 2.90 4.39
C GLN A 66 -12.10 2.19 4.00
N MET A 67 -11.38 1.69 5.01
CA MET A 67 -10.15 0.95 4.78
C MET A 67 -10.48 -0.41 4.18
N SER A 68 -10.15 -0.61 2.91
CA SER A 68 -10.34 -1.88 2.20
C SER A 68 -8.99 -2.50 1.85
N THR A 69 -8.95 -3.83 1.75
CA THR A 69 -7.80 -4.59 1.25
C THR A 69 -7.61 -4.41 -0.26
N HIS A 70 -8.63 -3.89 -0.95
CA HIS A 70 -8.63 -3.71 -2.39
C HIS A 70 -9.39 -2.45 -2.79
N VAL A 71 -8.96 -1.84 -3.89
CA VAL A 71 -9.63 -0.71 -4.53
C VAL A 71 -9.84 -0.99 -6.00
N ASN A 72 -10.98 -0.56 -6.53
CA ASN A 72 -11.20 -0.64 -7.97
C ASN A 72 -10.20 0.26 -8.69
N ASN A 73 -9.72 -0.17 -9.85
CA ASN A 73 -8.82 0.63 -10.64
C ASN A 73 -9.54 1.93 -11.04
N PRO A 74 -9.04 3.10 -10.61
CA PRO A 74 -9.70 4.37 -10.91
C PRO A 74 -9.72 4.69 -12.41
N ALA A 75 -8.86 4.05 -13.22
CA ALA A 75 -8.88 4.17 -14.68
C ALA A 75 -9.88 3.20 -15.34
N ASN A 76 -10.09 2.01 -14.77
CA ASN A 76 -11.10 1.06 -15.25
C ASN A 76 -11.74 0.32 -14.06
N ASN A 77 -13.07 0.43 -13.88
CA ASN A 77 -13.74 -0.22 -12.74
C ASN A 77 -13.77 -1.76 -12.81
N LYS A 78 -13.09 -2.40 -13.78
CA LYS A 78 -13.14 -3.86 -13.98
C LYS A 78 -12.06 -4.59 -13.19
N THR A 79 -10.93 -3.94 -12.87
CA THR A 79 -9.84 -4.59 -12.15
C THR A 79 -9.72 -4.08 -10.71
N LYS A 80 -9.60 -5.01 -9.77
CA LYS A 80 -9.30 -4.70 -8.37
C LYS A 80 -7.78 -4.64 -8.18
N LYS A 81 -7.30 -3.59 -7.53
CA LYS A 81 -5.91 -3.43 -7.11
C LYS A 81 -5.79 -3.73 -5.62
N ILE A 82 -4.80 -4.51 -5.24
CA ILE A 82 -4.56 -4.88 -3.84
C ILE A 82 -3.78 -3.76 -3.15
N ILE A 83 -4.20 -3.39 -1.94
CA ILE A 83 -3.48 -2.45 -1.08
C ILE A 83 -2.65 -3.25 -0.08
N LEU A 84 -1.36 -2.94 0.00
CA LEU A 84 -0.42 -3.57 0.92
C LEU A 84 0.33 -2.52 1.72
N PHE A 85 0.67 -2.90 2.94
CA PHE A 85 1.63 -2.17 3.76
C PHE A 85 2.96 -2.91 3.79
N ASP A 86 4.05 -2.18 3.79
CA ASP A 86 5.36 -2.76 3.94
C ASP A 86 5.48 -3.50 5.29
N SER A 87 5.76 -4.80 5.22
CA SER A 87 5.83 -5.68 6.37
C SER A 87 6.91 -5.25 7.35
N VAL A 88 8.02 -4.67 6.90
CA VAL A 88 9.10 -4.23 7.82
C VAL A 88 8.63 -3.06 8.69
N HIS A 89 7.77 -2.18 8.14
CA HIS A 89 7.19 -1.07 8.88
C HIS A 89 6.10 -1.55 9.86
N LEU A 90 5.33 -2.57 9.49
CA LEU A 90 4.39 -3.22 10.40
C LEU A 90 5.11 -3.87 11.58
N LEU A 91 6.15 -4.67 11.33
CA LEU A 91 6.93 -5.34 12.37
C LEU A 91 7.60 -4.34 13.31
N LYS A 92 8.16 -3.25 12.78
CA LYS A 92 8.71 -2.15 13.59
C LYS A 92 7.63 -1.53 14.50
N SER A 93 6.43 -1.31 13.97
CA SER A 93 5.32 -0.72 14.73
C SER A 93 4.87 -1.65 15.85
N ILE A 94 4.73 -2.95 15.56
CA ILE A 94 4.39 -3.99 16.56
C ILE A 94 5.44 -4.03 17.67
N ARG A 95 6.72 -4.11 17.31
CA ARG A 95 7.83 -4.11 18.28
C ARG A 95 7.81 -2.86 19.17
N ASN A 96 7.62 -1.68 18.58
CA ASN A 96 7.60 -0.43 19.35
C ASN A 96 6.40 -0.37 20.30
N ASN A 97 5.22 -0.80 19.87
CA ASN A 97 4.05 -0.87 20.75
C ASN A 97 4.29 -1.85 21.90
N TRP A 98 4.94 -2.99 21.62
CA TRP A 98 5.26 -4.00 22.62
C TRP A 98 6.26 -3.49 23.67
N ILE A 99 7.36 -2.85 23.26
CA ILE A 99 8.35 -2.29 24.20
C ILE A 99 7.71 -1.25 25.13
N ASN A 100 6.73 -0.50 24.64
CA ASN A 100 6.02 0.52 25.41
C ASN A 100 4.79 -0.01 26.18
N GLN A 101 4.55 -1.32 26.13
CA GLN A 101 3.43 -1.95 26.83
C GLN A 101 3.81 -2.17 28.30
N LEU A 102 3.00 -1.64 29.22
CA LEU A 102 3.29 -1.66 30.66
C LEU A 102 2.86 -2.98 31.35
N ASP A 103 2.14 -3.86 30.65
CA ASP A 103 1.58 -5.10 31.20
C ASP A 103 2.52 -6.31 31.06
N ALA A 104 2.61 -7.12 32.12
CA ALA A 104 3.66 -8.12 32.36
C ALA A 104 3.45 -9.53 31.74
N GLN A 105 2.48 -9.72 30.83
CA GLN A 105 2.23 -11.06 30.24
C GLN A 105 2.47 -11.04 28.73
N ILE A 106 3.54 -11.72 28.28
CA ILE A 106 3.97 -11.67 26.88
C ILE A 106 4.14 -13.09 26.33
N TYR A 107 3.22 -13.51 25.47
CA TYR A 107 3.46 -14.53 24.45
C TYR A 107 2.96 -13.98 23.11
N PHE A 108 3.85 -13.87 22.12
CA PHE A 108 3.52 -13.42 20.77
C PHE A 108 3.86 -14.52 19.76
N PHE A 109 2.84 -15.10 19.13
CA PHE A 109 2.99 -16.05 18.04
C PHE A 109 2.68 -15.33 16.73
N VAL A 110 3.70 -15.08 15.90
CA VAL A 110 3.47 -14.63 14.52
C VAL A 110 3.21 -15.86 13.67
N LEU A 111 1.93 -16.12 13.40
CA LEU A 111 1.53 -17.19 12.49
C LEU A 111 1.51 -16.62 11.07
N ILE A 112 2.61 -16.83 10.34
CA ILE A 112 2.66 -16.53 8.89
C ILE A 112 2.04 -17.72 8.17
N SER A 113 0.73 -17.72 7.99
CA SER A 113 0.07 -18.67 7.10
C SER A 113 0.36 -18.27 5.65
N ILE A 114 1.33 -18.94 5.01
CA ILE A 114 1.46 -18.94 3.56
C ILE A 114 0.30 -19.79 3.04
N ILE A 115 -0.75 -19.15 2.53
CA ILE A 115 -1.81 -19.85 1.81
C ILE A 115 -1.19 -20.34 0.49
N HIS A 116 -0.72 -21.58 0.50
CA HIS A 116 -0.36 -22.30 -0.72
C HIS A 116 -1.68 -22.65 -1.42
N GLN A 117 -2.10 -21.84 -2.39
CA GLN A 117 -3.10 -22.29 -3.35
C GLN A 117 -2.38 -23.25 -4.30
N ASN A 118 -2.55 -24.55 -4.05
CA ASN A 118 -2.22 -25.57 -5.03
C ASN A 118 -3.13 -25.35 -6.24
N VAL A 119 -2.52 -25.03 -7.38
CA VAL A 119 -3.11 -25.16 -8.72
C VAL A 119 -3.03 -26.63 -9.12
#